data_AF-A0A1W6P2Z7-F1
#
_entry.id   AF-A0A1W6P2Z7-F1
#
_cell.length_a   1.000
_cell.length_b   1.000
_cell.length_c   1.000
_cell.angle_alpha   90.00
_cell.angle_beta   90.00
_cell.angle_gamma   90.00
#
_symmetry.space_group_name_H-M   'P 1'
#
loop_
_entity.id
_entity.type
_entity.pdbx_description
1 polymer ?
#
loop_
_entity_poly.entity_id
_entity_poly.type
_entity_poly.pdbx_seq_one_letter_code
_entity_poly.pdbx_strand_id
1 'polypeptide(L)'
;MMLTHLALGSFYLPHGLGKITGFAGTVGFPAPAFFLALAMRTELVVAKLTNRGARYPAIFSIGLMAVAALAQFSAKGPNLYWARGGIEYQMFWLITSVAVFLNDWRKSPGLFDIFKTL
;
A
#
# COMPACT_ATOMS: atom_id res chain seq x y z
N MET A 1 2.61 -18.45 5.29
CA MET A 1 2.09 -17.07 5.28
C MET A 1 3.17 -16.01 5.24
N MET A 2 4.43 -16.33 5.57
CA MET A 2 5.54 -15.38 5.34
C MET A 2 5.64 -14.99 3.86
N LEU A 3 5.48 -15.93 2.93
CA LEU A 3 5.46 -15.66 1.48
C LEU A 3 4.41 -14.61 1.05
N THR A 4 3.18 -14.68 1.56
CA THR A 4 2.14 -13.70 1.22
C THR A 4 2.41 -12.32 1.82
N HIS A 5 3.03 -12.28 3.01
CA HIS A 5 3.50 -11.04 3.62
C HIS A 5 4.66 -10.41 2.86
N LEU A 6 5.66 -11.22 2.49
CA LEU A 6 6.80 -10.79 1.69
C LEU A 6 6.36 -10.29 0.32
N ALA A 7 5.41 -10.98 -0.33
CA ALA A 7 4.82 -10.49 -1.57
C ALA A 7 4.16 -9.12 -1.33
N LEU A 8 3.22 -9.03 -0.38
CA LEU A 8 2.47 -7.82 -0.11
C LEU A 8 3.39 -6.62 0.20
N GLY A 9 4.39 -6.79 1.06
CA GLY A 9 5.32 -5.72 1.41
C GLY A 9 6.29 -5.39 0.29
N SER A 10 6.80 -6.37 -0.46
CA SER A 10 7.77 -6.11 -1.56
C SER A 10 7.13 -5.39 -2.75
N PHE A 11 5.84 -5.59 -2.98
CA PHE A 11 5.13 -4.89 -4.05
C PHE A 11 4.90 -3.39 -3.79
N TYR A 12 5.24 -2.86 -2.61
CA TYR A 12 5.36 -1.41 -2.44
C TYR A 12 6.52 -0.81 -3.25
N LEU A 13 7.55 -1.59 -3.61
CA LEU A 13 8.69 -1.11 -4.38
C LEU A 13 8.31 -0.60 -5.78
N PRO A 14 7.68 -1.39 -6.67
CA PRO A 14 7.24 -0.88 -7.98
C PRO A 14 6.23 0.26 -7.84
N HIS A 15 5.40 0.26 -6.79
CA HIS A 15 4.46 1.35 -6.52
C HIS A 15 5.14 2.68 -6.17
N GLY A 16 6.17 2.63 -5.33
CA GLY A 16 6.98 3.80 -4.97
C GLY A 16 7.79 4.31 -6.17
N LEU A 17 8.38 3.41 -6.96
CA LEU A 17 9.09 3.75 -8.20
C LEU A 17 8.18 4.51 -9.18
N GLY A 18 6.93 4.08 -9.34
CA GLY A 18 5.95 4.76 -10.19
C GLY A 18 5.69 6.21 -9.77
N LYS A 19 5.77 6.54 -8.47
CA LYS A 19 5.62 7.92 -7.98
C LYS A 19 6.83 8.78 -8.32
N ILE A 20 8.03 8.20 -8.23
CA ILE A 20 9.28 8.90 -8.56
C ILE A 20 9.34 9.22 -10.05
N THR A 21 9.06 8.23 -10.91
CA THR A 21 9.07 8.43 -12.37
C THR A 21 7.92 9.33 -12.84
N GLY A 22 6.79 9.31 -12.14
CA GLY A 22 5.63 10.17 -12.41
C GLY A 22 5.72 11.58 -11.82
N PHE A 23 6.78 11.93 -11.09
CA PHE A 23 6.85 13.18 -10.33
C PHE A 23 6.73 14.43 -11.20
N ALA A 24 7.25 14.41 -12.43
CA ALA A 24 7.11 15.52 -13.37
C ALA A 24 5.62 15.86 -13.69
N GLY A 25 4.71 14.90 -13.53
CA GLY A 25 3.27 15.11 -13.72
C GLY A 25 2.57 15.86 -12.59
N THR A 26 3.26 16.20 -11.50
CA THR A 26 2.67 16.91 -10.35
C THR A 26 2.82 18.43 -10.43
N VAL A 27 3.14 18.98 -11.60
CA VAL A 27 3.23 20.44 -11.82
C VAL A 27 1.87 21.08 -11.50
N GLY A 28 1.88 22.10 -10.64
CA GLY A 28 0.66 22.80 -10.19
C GLY A 28 0.01 22.23 -8.93
N PHE A 29 0.45 21.07 -8.41
CA PHE A 29 0.02 20.60 -7.10
C PHE A 29 0.75 21.37 -5.98
N PRO A 30 0.09 21.68 -4.85
CA PRO A 30 0.75 22.28 -3.71
C PRO A 30 1.68 21.27 -3.01
N ALA A 31 2.93 21.68 -2.77
CA ALA A 31 3.96 20.91 -2.05
C ALA A 31 4.15 19.43 -2.51
N PRO A 32 4.33 19.16 -3.82
CA PRO A 32 4.32 17.79 -4.34
C PRO A 32 5.49 16.94 -3.81
N ALA A 33 6.65 17.57 -3.59
CA ALA A 33 7.83 16.90 -3.02
C ALA A 33 7.57 16.41 -1.58
N PHE A 34 6.84 17.19 -0.78
CA PHE A 34 6.47 16.82 0.58
C PHE A 34 5.56 15.59 0.57
N PHE A 35 4.51 15.60 -0.25
CA PHE A 35 3.57 14.48 -0.34
C PHE A 35 4.21 13.22 -0.93
N LEU A 36 5.12 13.36 -1.90
CA LEU A 36 5.92 12.23 -2.39
C LEU A 36 6.76 11.63 -1.26
N ALA A 37 7.50 12.45 -0.51
CA ALA A 37 8.34 11.99 0.59
C ALA A 37 7.52 11.32 1.70
N LEU A 38 6.36 11.90 2.04
CA LEU A 38 5.44 11.34 3.01
C LEU A 38 4.93 9.96 2.56
N ALA A 39 4.45 9.85 1.32
CA ALA A 39 3.96 8.60 0.74
C ALA A 39 5.06 7.52 0.73
N MET A 40 6.27 7.86 0.29
CA MET A 40 7.39 6.92 0.26
C MET A 40 7.75 6.41 1.66
N ARG A 41 7.75 7.30 2.67
CA ARG A 41 8.05 6.91 4.06
C ARG A 41 6.98 6.00 4.64
N THR A 42 5.70 6.32 4.46
CA THR A 42 4.60 5.50 4.97
C THR A 42 4.60 4.12 4.31
N GLU A 43 4.82 4.07 3.00
CA GLU A 43 4.93 2.82 2.24
C GLU A 43 6.10 1.96 2.69
N LEU A 44 7.29 2.55 2.92
CA LEU A 44 8.46 1.82 3.41
C LEU A 44 8.23 1.24 4.82
N VAL A 45 7.59 1.99 5.71
CA VAL A 45 7.26 1.52 7.06
C VAL A 45 6.29 0.35 6.98
N VAL A 46 5.21 0.48 6.21
CA VAL A 46 4.21 -0.59 6.04
C VAL A 46 4.80 -1.81 5.34
N ALA A 47 5.63 -1.62 4.31
CA ALA A 47 6.33 -2.71 3.64
C ALA A 47 7.25 -3.48 4.61
N LYS A 48 8.07 -2.76 5.39
CA LYS A 48 8.99 -3.35 6.36
C LYS A 48 8.26 -4.15 7.44
N LEU A 49 7.18 -3.59 7.99
CA LEU A 49 6.43 -4.24 9.07
C LEU A 49 5.61 -5.42 8.53
N THR A 50 5.00 -5.29 7.35
CA THR A 50 4.32 -6.40 6.67
C THR A 50 5.30 -7.54 6.38
N ASN A 51 6.50 -7.25 5.88
CA ASN A 51 7.52 -8.27 5.59
C ASN A 51 8.03 -9.03 6.82
N ARG A 52 7.82 -8.50 8.04
CA ARG A 52 8.13 -9.20 9.30
C ARG A 52 7.01 -10.15 9.73
N GLY A 53 5.91 -10.21 8.99
CA GLY A 53 4.74 -11.03 9.33
C GLY A 53 3.82 -10.39 10.37
N ALA A 54 3.94 -9.08 10.60
CA ALA A 54 3.02 -8.38 11.50
C ALA A 54 1.69 -8.12 10.78
N ARG A 55 0.59 -8.52 11.44
CA ARG A 55 -0.78 -8.46 10.85
C ARG A 55 -1.35 -7.05 10.68
N TYR A 56 -1.09 -6.14 11.64
CA TYR A 56 -1.67 -4.79 11.63
C TYR A 56 -1.15 -3.89 10.51
N PRO A 57 0.11 -3.99 10.08
CA PRO A 57 0.59 -3.41 8.84
C PRO A 57 -0.31 -3.68 7.63
N ALA A 58 -0.98 -4.83 7.54
CA ALA A 58 -1.94 -5.09 6.48
C ALA A 58 -3.17 -4.15 6.54
N ILE A 59 -3.62 -3.73 7.73
CA ILE A 59 -4.67 -2.70 7.86
C ILE A 59 -4.17 -1.34 7.35
N PHE A 60 -2.97 -0.95 7.75
CA PHE A 60 -2.37 0.29 7.25
C PHE A 60 -2.17 0.24 5.73
N SER A 61 -1.86 -0.93 5.19
CA SER A 61 -1.77 -1.19 3.75
C SER A 61 -3.11 -0.98 3.04
N ILE A 62 -4.22 -1.44 3.63
CA ILE A 62 -5.58 -1.19 3.10
C ILE A 62 -5.83 0.32 2.99
N GLY A 63 -5.56 1.07 4.07
CA GLY A 63 -5.75 2.52 4.08
C GLY A 63 -4.88 3.24 3.05
N LEU A 64 -3.60 2.88 2.94
CA LEU A 64 -2.68 3.43 1.95
C LEU A 64 -3.15 3.20 0.52
N MET A 65 -3.55 1.97 0.18
CA MET A 65 -4.03 1.64 -1.16
C MET A 65 -5.35 2.33 -1.48
N ALA A 66 -6.25 2.50 -0.49
CA ALA A 66 -7.50 3.24 -0.68
C ALA A 66 -7.23 4.71 -0.99
N VAL A 67 -6.36 5.36 -0.22
CA VAL A 67 -5.97 6.76 -0.46
C VAL A 67 -5.27 6.91 -1.81
N ALA A 68 -4.37 5.98 -2.17
CA ALA A 68 -3.69 5.98 -3.46
C ALA A 68 -4.67 5.80 -4.64
N ALA A 69 -5.66 4.91 -4.50
CA ALA A 69 -6.70 4.70 -5.49
C ALA A 69 -7.56 5.96 -5.68
N LEU A 70 -7.99 6.59 -4.58
CA LEU A 70 -8.75 7.83 -4.61
C LEU A 70 -7.96 8.97 -5.26
N ALA A 71 -6.69 9.14 -4.87
CA ALA A 71 -5.83 10.16 -5.47
C ALA A 71 -5.65 9.95 -6.97
N GLN A 72 -5.46 8.70 -7.41
CA GLN A 72 -5.32 8.39 -8.83
C GLN A 72 -6.62 8.60 -9.59
N PHE A 73 -7.75 8.22 -9.00
CA PHE A 73 -9.08 8.50 -9.56
C PHE A 73 -9.31 10.00 -9.73
N SER A 74 -8.94 10.81 -8.73
CA SER A 74 -9.06 12.27 -8.80
C SER A 74 -8.12 12.90 -9.84
N ALA A 75 -6.91 12.36 -10.01
CA ALA A 75 -5.91 12.93 -10.92
C ALA A 75 -6.09 12.50 -12.39
N LYS A 76 -6.56 11.26 -12.63
CA LYS A 76 -6.58 10.64 -13.97
C LYS A 76 -7.94 10.07 -14.37
N GLY A 77 -8.94 10.12 -13.50
CA GLY A 77 -10.25 9.49 -13.69
C GLY A 77 -10.26 7.97 -13.42
N PRO A 78 -11.43 7.33 -13.57
CA PRO A 78 -11.60 5.88 -13.44
C PRO A 78 -10.97 5.14 -14.63
N ASN A 79 -9.64 4.99 -14.62
CA ASN A 79 -8.95 4.19 -15.65
C ASN A 79 -8.61 2.80 -15.08
N LEU A 80 -9.11 1.75 -15.75
CA LEU A 80 -8.81 0.35 -15.45
C LEU A 80 -7.80 -0.24 -16.45
N TYR A 81 -6.79 0.54 -16.85
CA TYR A 81 -5.75 0.03 -17.73
C TYR A 81 -4.40 0.01 -17.02
N TRP A 82 -4.07 -1.15 -16.45
CA TRP A 82 -2.89 -1.43 -15.63
C TRP A 82 -1.61 -0.89 -16.24
N ALA A 83 -1.39 -1.14 -17.54
CA ALA A 83 -0.18 -0.76 -18.25
C ALA A 83 0.02 0.77 -18.40
N ARG A 84 -1.03 1.58 -18.23
CA ARG A 84 -0.95 3.05 -18.22
C ARG A 84 -1.10 3.64 -16.82
N GLY A 85 -0.97 2.82 -15.78
CA GLY A 85 -1.17 3.24 -14.40
C GLY A 85 -2.63 3.50 -14.07
N GLY A 86 -3.51 2.56 -14.43
CA GLY A 86 -4.88 2.48 -13.96
C GLY A 86 -4.99 2.09 -12.48
N ILE A 87 -6.17 2.28 -11.88
CA ILE A 87 -6.43 2.08 -10.44
C ILE A 87 -6.39 0.61 -9.99
N GLU A 88 -6.37 -0.30 -10.95
CA GLU A 88 -6.41 -1.75 -10.73
C GLU A 88 -5.25 -2.23 -9.84
N TYR A 89 -4.08 -1.61 -9.98
CA TYR A 89 -2.92 -1.92 -9.15
C TYR A 89 -3.21 -1.71 -7.67
N GLN A 90 -3.78 -0.55 -7.34
CA GLN A 90 -4.16 -0.19 -5.98
C GLN A 90 -5.31 -1.06 -5.48
N MET A 91 -6.29 -1.36 -6.35
CA MET A 91 -7.42 -2.22 -5.98
C MET A 91 -6.98 -3.65 -5.67
N PHE A 92 -6.11 -4.22 -6.50
CA PHE A 92 -5.56 -5.56 -6.28
C PHE A 92 -4.84 -5.63 -4.95
N TRP A 93 -3.96 -4.67 -4.65
CA TRP A 93 -3.26 -4.61 -3.36
C TRP A 93 -4.13 -4.33 -2.16
N LEU A 94 -5.19 -3.54 -2.33
CA LEU A 94 -6.19 -3.37 -1.29
C LEU A 94 -6.85 -4.72 -0.96
N ILE A 95 -7.33 -5.44 -1.98
CA ILE A 95 -7.99 -6.74 -1.80
C ILE A 95 -7.03 -7.76 -1.18
N THR A 96 -5.79 -7.85 -1.65
CA THR A 96 -4.81 -8.77 -1.05
C THR A 96 -4.45 -8.40 0.38
N SER A 97 -4.38 -7.10 0.70
CA SER A 97 -4.16 -6.64 2.08
C SER A 97 -5.30 -7.07 3.00
N VAL A 98 -6.55 -6.95 2.54
CA VAL A 98 -7.74 -7.46 3.26
C VAL A 98 -7.62 -8.98 3.45
N ALA A 99 -7.30 -9.73 2.40
CA ALA A 99 -7.19 -11.18 2.47
C ALA A 99 -6.09 -11.64 3.46
N VAL A 100 -4.93 -10.99 3.44
CA VAL A 100 -3.83 -11.26 4.39
C VAL A 100 -4.28 -10.97 5.82
N PHE A 101 -4.85 -9.80 6.06
CA PHE A 101 -5.33 -9.41 7.39
C PHE A 101 -6.38 -10.38 7.93
N LEU A 102 -7.42 -10.70 7.14
CA LEU A 102 -8.49 -11.61 7.57
C LEU A 102 -7.95 -13.02 7.84
N ASN A 103 -6.99 -13.49 7.06
CA ASN A 103 -6.39 -14.81 7.29
C ASN A 103 -5.55 -14.85 8.57
N ASP A 104 -4.79 -13.79 8.87
CA ASP A 104 -4.06 -13.68 10.14
C ASP A 104 -5.00 -13.56 11.33
N TRP A 105 -6.07 -12.76 11.18
CA TRP A 105 -7.09 -12.61 12.21
C TRP A 105 -7.79 -13.93 12.52
N ARG A 106 -8.08 -14.74 11.50
CA ARG A 106 -8.67 -16.07 11.68
C ARG A 106 -7.75 -17.02 12.46
N LYS A 107 -6.44 -16.92 12.27
CA LYS A 107 -5.46 -17.78 12.95
C LYS A 107 -5.20 -17.36 14.38
N SER A 108 -5.26 -16.06 14.66
CA SER A 108 -4.97 -15.50 15.98
C SER A 108 -5.92 -14.32 16.23
N PRO A 109 -7.18 -14.61 16.61
CA PRO A 109 -8.17 -13.57 16.87
C PRO A 109 -7.88 -12.90 18.22
N GLY A 110 -7.84 -11.58 18.24
CA GLY A 110 -7.69 -10.80 19.48
C GLY A 110 -6.87 -9.54 19.28
N LEU A 111 -7.23 -8.43 19.94
CA LEU A 111 -6.65 -7.11 19.68
C LEU A 111 -5.20 -6.92 20.21
N PHE A 112 -4.76 -7.75 21.17
CA PHE A 112 -3.49 -7.55 21.89
C PHE A 112 -2.37 -8.52 21.49
N ASP A 113 -2.61 -9.40 20.51
CA ASP A 113 -1.56 -10.28 19.97
C ASP A 113 -0.42 -9.54 19.25
N ILE A 114 -0.51 -8.20 19.13
CA ILE A 114 0.60 -7.36 18.63
C ILE A 114 1.87 -7.53 19.48
N PHE A 115 1.73 -7.79 20.78
CA PHE A 115 2.85 -7.96 21.70
C PHE A 115 3.55 -9.32 21.58
N LYS A 116 2.97 -10.28 20.83
CA LYS A 116 3.59 -11.58 20.58
C LYS A 116 4.47 -11.60 19.33
N THR A 117 4.43 -10.54 18.52
CA THR A 117 5.09 -10.46 17.19
C THR A 117 6.03 -9.26 17.04
N LEU A 118 6.19 -8.46 18.10
CA LEU A 118 7.24 -7.44 18.23
C LEU A 118 8.52 -8.06 18.80
#